data_AF-A0A4Y2IW06-F1
#
_entry.id   AF-A0A4Y2IW06-F1
#
_cell.length_a   1.000
_cell.length_b   1.000
_cell.length_c   1.000
_cell.angle_alpha   90.00
_cell.angle_beta   90.00
_cell.angle_gamma   90.00
#
_symmetry.space_group_name_H-M   'P 1'
#
loop_
_entity.id
_entity.type
_entity.pdbx_description
1 polymer ?
#
loop_
_entity_poly.entity_id
_entity_poly.type
_entity_poly.pdbx_seq_one_letter_code
_entity_poly.pdbx_strand_id
1 'polypeptide(L)'
;MSVDINFEETMTVTAQLEHFLANGRNKTRLIQLLRQKMTSKGIETRVAKGDADTYIVRCGLEKAISHPTVAIIGEDVDLIMILIALAPAESDTYFMKPGKGKVEAKIFSTRKLQKELSFSQTILLIHTFSGCDTTSAIYRKSKASTVNLFKNQLSQMKNIAVIFYNPSSTSDAISQAGEKMFLAIYKAPANQHNLNNHRYAAFLKSSTKVKSDLSLLPPTKGAAEQHWFRVYLQIQQWLNNQLPPEQWGWARGDDGSLFPVTTKDPVFPDTILNSIFCRCTTGCGGRCGCRKAGMQFSSVCGTCHGICTNGAPLEEEEFELDREVEESNEI
;
A
#
# COMPACT_ATOMS: atom_id res chain seq x y z
N MET A 1 -13.39 -27.16 -12.99
CA MET A 1 -13.28 -26.31 -14.20
C MET A 1 -14.63 -25.64 -14.42
N SER A 2 -14.66 -24.35 -14.73
CA SER A 2 -15.93 -23.66 -14.98
C SER A 2 -16.49 -24.03 -16.37
N VAL A 3 -17.77 -24.39 -16.41
CA VAL A 3 -18.47 -24.85 -17.63
C VAL A 3 -18.72 -23.68 -18.58
N ASP A 4 -18.45 -23.89 -19.86
CA ASP A 4 -18.87 -22.96 -20.92
C ASP A 4 -20.37 -23.11 -21.15
N ILE A 5 -21.13 -22.05 -20.92
CA ILE A 5 -22.59 -22.06 -20.98
C ILE A 5 -22.99 -21.15 -22.15
N ASN A 6 -23.76 -21.71 -23.07
CA ASN A 6 -24.44 -20.94 -24.10
C ASN A 6 -25.82 -20.55 -23.56
N PHE A 7 -26.13 -19.25 -23.53
CA PHE A 7 -27.36 -18.73 -22.94
C PHE A 7 -27.89 -17.54 -23.73
N GLU A 8 -29.20 -17.34 -23.65
CA GLU A 8 -29.94 -16.25 -24.29
C GLU A 8 -30.56 -15.34 -23.23
N GLU A 9 -31.07 -14.17 -23.65
CA GLU A 9 -31.59 -13.13 -22.75
C GLU A 9 -32.69 -13.64 -21.79
N THR A 10 -33.55 -14.54 -22.27
CA THR A 10 -34.70 -15.06 -21.50
C THR A 10 -34.37 -16.32 -20.71
N MET A 11 -33.15 -16.85 -20.84
CA MET A 11 -32.76 -18.11 -20.22
C MET A 11 -32.41 -17.91 -18.73
N THR A 12 -33.00 -18.76 -17.88
CA THR A 12 -32.55 -18.86 -16.48
C THR A 12 -31.35 -19.80 -16.41
N VAL A 13 -30.18 -19.26 -16.08
CA VAL A 13 -28.96 -20.06 -15.87
C VAL A 13 -28.96 -20.60 -14.45
N THR A 14 -28.91 -21.94 -14.31
CA THR A 14 -28.93 -22.63 -13.00
C THR A 14 -27.56 -22.79 -12.36
N ALA A 15 -26.48 -22.41 -13.06
CA ALA A 15 -25.13 -22.43 -12.52
C ALA A 15 -24.96 -21.36 -11.42
N GLN A 16 -24.13 -21.66 -10.42
CA GLN A 16 -23.76 -20.67 -9.41
C GLN A 16 -23.03 -19.49 -10.05
N LEU A 17 -23.35 -18.28 -9.58
CA LEU A 17 -22.84 -17.02 -10.13
C LEU A 17 -21.30 -16.99 -10.20
N GLU A 18 -20.64 -17.43 -9.14
CA GLU A 18 -19.17 -17.47 -9.04
C GLU A 18 -18.57 -18.37 -10.12
N HIS A 19 -19.12 -19.58 -10.30
CA HIS A 19 -18.69 -20.48 -11.34
C HIS A 19 -18.96 -19.91 -12.73
N PHE A 20 -20.15 -19.36 -12.96
CA PHE A 20 -20.50 -18.75 -14.24
C PHE A 20 -19.52 -17.63 -14.61
N LEU A 21 -19.25 -16.71 -13.68
CA LEU A 21 -18.34 -15.59 -13.88
C LEU A 21 -16.86 -16.01 -13.87
N ALA A 22 -16.48 -17.17 -13.35
CA ALA A 22 -15.10 -17.66 -13.47
C ALA A 22 -14.71 -18.00 -14.92
N ASN A 23 -15.68 -18.25 -15.81
CA ASN A 23 -15.41 -18.55 -17.23
C ASN A 23 -15.37 -17.26 -18.08
N GLY A 24 -14.25 -17.04 -18.76
CA GLY A 24 -14.06 -15.87 -19.63
C GLY A 24 -15.06 -15.79 -20.79
N ARG A 25 -15.44 -16.91 -21.40
CA ARG A 25 -16.41 -16.95 -22.51
C ARG A 25 -17.81 -16.56 -22.03
N ASN A 26 -18.23 -17.06 -20.86
CA ASN A 26 -19.51 -16.70 -20.25
C ASN A 26 -19.57 -15.19 -19.95
N LYS A 27 -18.49 -14.63 -19.36
CA LYS A 27 -18.35 -13.18 -19.14
C LYS A 27 -18.48 -12.39 -20.44
N THR A 28 -17.76 -12.79 -21.49
CA THR A 28 -17.81 -12.10 -22.79
C THR A 28 -19.22 -12.11 -23.39
N ARG A 29 -19.91 -13.27 -23.39
CA ARG A 29 -21.28 -13.36 -23.88
C ARG A 29 -22.25 -12.51 -23.05
N LEU A 30 -22.11 -12.51 -21.72
CA LEU A 30 -22.94 -11.69 -20.83
C LEU A 30 -22.76 -10.20 -21.12
N ILE A 31 -21.51 -9.74 -21.26
CA ILE A 31 -21.19 -8.35 -21.60
C ILE A 31 -21.81 -7.98 -22.96
N GLN A 32 -21.74 -8.85 -23.96
CA GLN A 32 -22.33 -8.62 -25.28
C GLN A 32 -23.86 -8.49 -25.22
N LEU A 33 -24.54 -9.37 -24.48
CA LEU A 33 -26.00 -9.32 -24.30
C LEU A 33 -26.42 -8.04 -23.57
N LEU A 34 -25.76 -7.68 -22.47
CA LEU A 34 -26.01 -6.43 -21.76
C LEU A 34 -25.82 -5.22 -22.68
N ARG A 35 -24.76 -5.23 -23.49
CA ARG A 35 -24.46 -4.18 -24.46
C ARG A 35 -25.60 -4.00 -25.47
N GLN A 36 -26.02 -5.09 -26.09
CA GLN A 36 -27.12 -5.09 -27.07
C GLN A 36 -28.42 -4.58 -26.44
N LYS A 37 -28.73 -5.02 -25.22
CA LYS A 37 -29.92 -4.58 -24.49
C LYS A 37 -29.90 -3.08 -24.22
N MET A 38 -28.79 -2.55 -23.70
CA MET A 38 -28.63 -1.12 -23.43
C MET A 38 -28.71 -0.30 -24.72
N THR A 39 -28.05 -0.73 -25.79
CA THR A 39 -28.10 -0.04 -27.09
C THR A 39 -29.51 -0.05 -27.71
N SER A 40 -30.29 -1.12 -27.55
CA SER A 40 -31.70 -1.16 -27.96
C SER A 40 -32.59 -0.15 -27.24
N LYS A 41 -32.13 0.35 -26.07
CA LYS A 41 -32.78 1.40 -25.28
C LYS A 41 -32.17 2.78 -25.51
N GLY A 42 -31.33 2.94 -26.52
CA GLY A 42 -30.68 4.21 -26.86
C GLY A 42 -29.51 4.58 -25.94
N ILE A 43 -29.00 3.65 -25.13
CA ILE A 43 -27.88 3.90 -24.21
C ILE A 43 -26.56 3.55 -24.92
N GLU A 44 -25.66 4.52 -25.00
CA GLU A 44 -24.29 4.32 -25.50
C GLU A 44 -23.52 3.40 -24.54
N THR A 45 -22.78 2.44 -25.10
CA THR A 45 -22.03 1.46 -24.32
C THR A 45 -20.58 1.39 -24.78
N ARG A 46 -19.69 1.29 -23.79
CA ARG A 46 -18.24 1.14 -23.97
C ARG A 46 -17.76 0.00 -23.09
N VAL A 47 -16.76 -0.77 -23.56
CA VAL A 47 -16.22 -1.93 -22.84
C VAL A 47 -14.75 -1.67 -22.57
N ALA A 48 -14.37 -1.62 -21.29
CA ALA A 48 -12.97 -1.52 -20.88
C ALA A 48 -12.25 -2.85 -21.10
N LYS A 49 -10.96 -2.80 -21.46
CA LYS A 49 -10.12 -4.00 -21.60
C LYS A 49 -9.67 -4.59 -20.26
N GLY A 50 -9.64 -3.76 -19.22
CA GLY A 50 -9.26 -4.14 -17.86
C GLY A 50 -10.18 -3.44 -16.87
N ASP A 51 -9.60 -2.89 -15.80
CA ASP A 51 -10.33 -2.07 -14.84
C ASP A 51 -11.05 -0.89 -15.53
N ALA A 52 -12.29 -0.64 -15.12
CA ALA A 52 -13.17 0.34 -15.74
C ALA A 52 -13.19 1.68 -15.00
N ASP A 53 -12.68 1.77 -13.78
CA ASP A 53 -12.91 2.92 -12.90
C ASP A 53 -12.35 4.21 -13.49
N THR A 54 -11.11 4.17 -13.95
CA THR A 54 -10.48 5.33 -14.60
C THR A 54 -11.21 5.74 -15.87
N TYR A 55 -11.68 4.76 -16.64
CA TYR A 55 -12.40 5.00 -17.88
C TYR A 55 -13.76 5.64 -17.63
N ILE A 56 -14.50 5.16 -16.63
CA ILE A 56 -15.78 5.72 -16.20
C ILE A 56 -15.60 7.18 -15.77
N VAL A 57 -14.61 7.46 -14.91
CA VAL A 57 -14.37 8.81 -14.40
C VAL A 57 -13.98 9.76 -15.53
N ARG A 58 -13.04 9.36 -16.40
CA ARG A 58 -12.62 10.20 -17.53
C ARG A 58 -13.76 10.46 -18.50
N CYS A 59 -14.56 9.46 -18.83
CA CYS A 59 -15.74 9.64 -19.66
C CYS A 59 -16.73 10.63 -19.03
N GLY A 60 -16.94 10.57 -17.71
CA GLY A 60 -17.77 11.55 -17.00
C GLY A 60 -17.22 12.97 -17.10
N LEU A 61 -15.92 13.14 -16.86
CA LEU A 61 -15.25 14.45 -16.94
C LEU A 61 -15.25 15.02 -18.37
N GLU A 62 -15.05 14.19 -19.39
CA GLU A 62 -15.17 14.59 -20.81
C GLU A 62 -16.58 15.07 -21.14
N LYS A 63 -17.62 14.36 -20.67
CA LYS A 63 -19.02 14.78 -20.87
C LYS A 63 -19.34 16.07 -20.12
N ALA A 64 -18.73 16.31 -18.96
CA ALA A 64 -18.93 17.52 -18.16
C ALA A 64 -18.45 18.80 -18.88
N ILE A 65 -17.61 18.69 -19.92
CA ILE A 65 -17.22 19.82 -20.77
C ILE A 65 -18.41 20.36 -21.58
N SER A 66 -19.33 19.48 -21.99
CA SER A 66 -20.45 19.82 -22.90
C SER A 66 -21.82 19.73 -22.25
N HIS A 67 -21.91 19.21 -21.03
CA HIS A 67 -23.17 19.02 -20.32
C HIS A 67 -23.12 19.75 -18.97
N PRO A 68 -24.15 20.54 -18.62
CA PRO A 68 -24.15 21.34 -17.39
C PRO A 68 -24.21 20.49 -16.11
N THR A 69 -24.62 19.23 -16.22
CA THR A 69 -24.73 18.31 -15.09
C THR A 69 -24.39 16.91 -15.54
N VAL A 70 -23.36 16.34 -14.91
CA VAL A 70 -22.94 14.95 -15.11
C VAL A 70 -22.85 14.25 -13.77
N ALA A 71 -23.40 13.04 -13.70
CA ALA A 71 -23.27 12.16 -12.55
C ALA A 71 -22.57 10.86 -12.95
N ILE A 72 -21.54 10.50 -12.21
CA ILE A 72 -20.90 9.19 -12.26
C ILE A 72 -21.58 8.32 -11.20
N ILE A 73 -22.16 7.20 -11.63
CA ILE A 73 -22.94 6.31 -10.77
C ILE A 73 -22.15 5.03 -10.52
N GLY A 74 -21.93 4.69 -9.25
CA GLY A 74 -21.22 3.46 -8.89
C GLY A 74 -21.16 3.21 -7.39
N GLU A 75 -20.89 1.96 -7.00
CA GLU A 75 -20.71 1.59 -5.60
C GLU A 75 -19.25 1.66 -5.13
N ASP A 76 -18.31 1.55 -6.07
CA ASP A 76 -16.88 1.50 -5.80
C ASP A 76 -16.36 2.83 -5.23
N VAL A 77 -15.47 2.71 -4.25
CA VAL A 77 -14.80 3.85 -3.62
C VAL A 77 -13.72 4.41 -4.54
N ASP A 78 -13.10 3.59 -5.39
CA ASP A 78 -12.04 4.03 -6.28
C ASP A 78 -12.56 5.09 -7.27
N LEU A 79 -13.81 4.95 -7.74
CA LEU A 79 -14.49 5.95 -8.58
C LEU A 79 -14.50 7.35 -7.95
N ILE A 80 -14.93 7.47 -6.68
CA ILE A 80 -14.99 8.79 -6.03
C ILE A 80 -13.60 9.33 -5.68
N MET A 81 -12.63 8.46 -5.35
CA MET A 81 -11.25 8.87 -5.08
C MET A 81 -10.58 9.42 -6.34
N ILE A 82 -10.70 8.72 -7.47
CA ILE A 82 -10.19 9.14 -8.78
C ILE A 82 -10.90 10.42 -9.22
N LEU A 83 -12.22 10.50 -9.05
CA LEU A 83 -12.99 11.67 -9.44
C LEU A 83 -12.59 12.93 -8.65
N ILE A 84 -12.41 12.85 -7.32
CA ILE A 84 -11.93 13.99 -6.52
C ILE A 84 -10.56 14.46 -7.01
N ALA A 85 -9.68 13.53 -7.40
CA ALA A 85 -8.34 13.86 -7.83
C ALA A 85 -8.28 14.48 -9.25
N LEU A 86 -9.16 14.05 -10.15
CA LEU A 86 -9.12 14.44 -11.57
C LEU A 86 -10.09 15.57 -11.94
N ALA A 87 -11.14 15.81 -11.15
CA ALA A 87 -12.13 16.83 -11.47
C ALA A 87 -11.53 18.25 -11.45
N PRO A 88 -11.79 19.09 -12.48
CA PRO A 88 -11.40 20.50 -12.46
C PRO A 88 -12.06 21.25 -11.29
N ALA A 89 -11.33 22.16 -10.64
CA ALA A 89 -11.81 22.89 -9.46
C ALA A 89 -12.97 23.87 -9.77
N GLU A 90 -13.07 24.27 -11.04
CA GLU A 90 -14.02 25.24 -11.56
C GLU A 90 -15.37 24.61 -11.92
N SER A 91 -15.39 23.29 -12.14
CA SER A 91 -16.57 22.53 -12.56
C SER A 91 -17.05 21.60 -11.45
N ASP A 92 -18.35 21.30 -11.43
CA ASP A 92 -18.90 20.31 -10.50
C ASP A 92 -19.37 19.08 -11.28
N THR A 93 -18.84 17.92 -10.90
CA THR A 93 -19.32 16.61 -11.35
C THR A 93 -19.85 15.89 -10.12
N TYR A 94 -20.89 15.10 -10.28
CA TYR A 94 -21.51 14.41 -9.16
C TYR A 94 -21.06 12.95 -9.12
N PHE A 95 -20.74 12.46 -7.93
CA PHE A 95 -20.69 11.02 -7.68
C PHE A 95 -21.99 10.59 -7.02
N MET A 96 -22.68 9.62 -7.60
CA MET A 96 -23.89 9.04 -7.04
C MET A 96 -23.64 7.60 -6.62
N LYS A 97 -23.66 7.36 -5.31
CA LYS A 97 -23.70 6.01 -4.76
C LYS A 97 -25.16 5.54 -4.79
N PRO A 98 -25.51 4.47 -5.54
CA PRO A 98 -26.87 3.96 -5.56
C PRO A 98 -27.29 3.45 -4.18
N GLY A 99 -28.59 3.51 -3.91
CA GLY A 99 -29.17 2.99 -2.67
C GLY A 99 -29.20 1.46 -2.66
N LYS A 100 -29.18 0.86 -1.48
CA LYS A 100 -29.26 -0.60 -1.29
C LYS A 100 -30.21 -0.95 -0.16
N GLY A 101 -31.27 -1.71 -0.48
CA GLY A 101 -32.31 -2.06 0.48
C GLY A 101 -32.98 -0.81 1.06
N LYS A 102 -32.85 -0.61 2.38
CA LYS A 102 -33.39 0.58 3.09
C LYS A 102 -32.46 1.79 3.06
N VAL A 103 -31.25 1.66 2.51
CA VAL A 103 -30.29 2.77 2.41
C VAL A 103 -30.56 3.54 1.14
N GLU A 104 -30.86 4.84 1.30
CA GLU A 104 -31.08 5.74 0.17
C GLU A 104 -29.79 6.00 -0.62
N ALA A 105 -29.96 6.39 -1.88
CA ALA A 105 -28.86 6.84 -2.72
C ALA A 105 -28.24 8.12 -2.14
N LYS A 106 -26.93 8.27 -2.30
CA LYS A 106 -26.19 9.47 -1.85
C LYS A 106 -25.51 10.12 -3.03
N ILE A 107 -25.60 11.44 -3.11
CA ILE A 107 -24.98 12.25 -4.15
C ILE A 107 -23.93 13.14 -3.49
N PHE A 108 -22.75 13.20 -4.10
CA PHE A 108 -21.63 13.98 -3.64
C PHE A 108 -21.15 14.92 -4.76
N SER A 109 -21.06 16.21 -4.44
CA SER A 109 -20.44 17.23 -5.31
C SER A 109 -18.92 17.12 -5.21
N THR A 110 -18.23 16.98 -6.33
CA THR A 110 -16.76 16.95 -6.36
C THR A 110 -16.18 18.27 -5.88
N ARG A 111 -16.77 19.38 -6.31
CA ARG A 111 -16.31 20.71 -5.91
C ARG A 111 -16.44 20.93 -4.41
N LYS A 112 -17.55 20.47 -3.80
CA LYS A 112 -17.75 20.52 -2.35
C LYS A 112 -16.70 19.67 -1.63
N LEU A 113 -16.51 18.43 -2.08
CA LEU A 113 -15.52 17.53 -1.50
C LEU A 113 -14.09 18.07 -1.59
N GLN A 114 -13.69 18.62 -2.74
CA GLN A 114 -12.35 19.21 -2.91
C GLN A 114 -12.10 20.39 -1.96
N LYS A 115 -13.13 21.18 -1.63
CA LYS A 115 -13.06 22.29 -0.67
C LYS A 115 -13.03 21.82 0.79
N GLU A 116 -13.82 20.80 1.13
CA GLU A 116 -13.93 20.29 2.51
C GLU A 116 -12.77 19.35 2.88
N LEU A 117 -12.19 18.65 1.91
CA LEU A 117 -11.07 17.75 2.11
C LEU A 117 -9.74 18.50 1.92
N SER A 118 -9.09 18.85 3.03
CA SER A 118 -7.77 19.51 3.04
C SER A 118 -6.65 18.74 2.32
N PHE A 119 -6.87 17.45 2.07
CA PHE A 119 -5.93 16.50 1.45
C PHE A 119 -6.40 16.01 0.07
N SER A 120 -7.33 16.70 -0.58
CA SER A 120 -7.81 16.36 -1.93
C SER A 120 -6.66 16.19 -2.94
N GLN A 121 -5.63 17.03 -2.86
CA GLN A 121 -4.42 16.96 -3.70
C GLN A 121 -3.54 15.72 -3.45
N THR A 122 -3.68 15.05 -2.31
CA THR A 122 -2.89 13.87 -1.93
C THR A 122 -3.76 12.60 -1.82
N ILE A 123 -5.02 12.68 -2.27
CA ILE A 123 -6.03 11.65 -2.00
C ILE A 123 -5.68 10.30 -2.64
N LEU A 124 -5.15 10.29 -3.86
CA LEU A 124 -4.75 9.04 -4.52
C LEU A 124 -3.61 8.37 -3.77
N LEU A 125 -2.61 9.15 -3.34
CA LEU A 125 -1.50 8.65 -2.55
C LEU A 125 -1.99 8.03 -1.24
N ILE A 126 -2.81 8.74 -0.47
CA ILE A 126 -3.29 8.24 0.82
C ILE A 126 -4.13 6.96 0.63
N HIS A 127 -5.03 6.97 -0.36
CA HIS A 127 -5.91 5.83 -0.62
C HIS A 127 -5.14 4.59 -1.07
N THR A 128 -4.31 4.71 -2.11
CA THR A 128 -3.51 3.59 -2.64
C THR A 128 -2.48 3.06 -1.63
N PHE A 129 -1.81 3.94 -0.87
CA PHE A 129 -0.83 3.52 0.14
C PHE A 129 -1.50 2.82 1.33
N SER A 130 -2.74 3.18 1.66
CA SER A 130 -3.51 2.48 2.69
C SER A 130 -4.06 1.11 2.23
N GLY A 131 -3.97 0.83 0.93
CA GLY A 131 -4.49 -0.38 0.27
C GLY A 131 -5.69 -0.10 -0.61
N CYS A 132 -5.69 -0.60 -1.84
CA CYS A 132 -6.84 -0.70 -2.75
C CYS A 132 -6.79 -2.08 -3.44
N ASP A 133 -7.56 -2.30 -4.51
CA ASP A 133 -7.66 -3.62 -5.14
C ASP A 133 -6.32 -4.16 -5.66
N THR A 134 -5.39 -3.27 -6.02
CA THR A 134 -4.06 -3.63 -6.57
C THR A 134 -2.90 -3.41 -5.60
N THR A 135 -3.15 -2.87 -4.40
CA THR A 135 -2.12 -2.62 -3.39
C THR A 135 -2.48 -3.28 -2.06
N SER A 136 -1.48 -3.85 -1.39
CA SER A 136 -1.72 -4.58 -0.15
C SER A 136 -2.14 -3.63 0.99
N ALA A 137 -3.16 -4.01 1.76
CA ALA A 137 -3.43 -3.36 3.04
C ALA A 137 -2.29 -3.62 4.04
N ILE A 138 -2.00 -2.63 4.88
CA ILE A 138 -0.97 -2.77 5.91
C ILE A 138 -1.60 -3.41 7.14
N TYR A 139 -1.03 -4.54 7.59
CA TYR A 139 -1.59 -5.33 8.68
C TYR A 139 -1.81 -4.49 9.96
N ARG A 140 -3.03 -4.55 10.51
CA ARG A 140 -3.49 -3.78 11.68
C ARG A 140 -3.33 -2.25 11.56
N LYS A 141 -3.24 -1.70 10.35
CA LYS A 141 -3.32 -0.26 10.09
C LYS A 141 -4.58 0.01 9.28
N SER A 142 -5.61 0.57 9.92
CA SER A 142 -6.86 0.85 9.23
C SER A 142 -6.73 2.06 8.32
N LYS A 143 -7.47 2.08 7.20
CA LYS A 143 -7.53 3.25 6.30
C LYS A 143 -7.85 4.54 7.06
N ALA A 144 -8.80 4.50 7.99
CA ALA A 144 -9.16 5.64 8.82
C ALA A 144 -7.99 6.15 9.67
N SER A 145 -7.22 5.25 10.28
CA SER A 145 -6.03 5.63 11.07
C SER A 145 -4.93 6.25 10.20
N THR A 146 -4.71 5.71 8.99
CA THR A 146 -3.73 6.21 8.02
C THR A 146 -4.13 7.59 7.50
N VAL A 147 -5.41 7.78 7.13
CA VAL A 147 -5.95 9.08 6.71
C VAL A 147 -5.79 10.11 7.81
N ASN A 148 -6.14 9.77 9.06
CA ASN A 148 -6.02 10.71 10.19
C ASN A 148 -4.56 11.08 10.48
N LEU A 149 -3.64 10.12 10.39
CA LEU A 149 -2.21 10.38 10.53
C LEU A 149 -1.72 11.38 9.48
N PHE A 150 -2.04 11.13 8.21
CA PHE A 150 -1.55 11.94 7.10
C PHE A 150 -2.26 13.28 6.94
N LYS A 151 -3.50 13.41 7.43
CA LYS A 151 -4.17 14.72 7.62
C LYS A 151 -3.35 15.63 8.55
N ASN A 152 -2.80 15.07 9.62
CA ASN A 152 -1.98 15.82 10.58
C ASN A 152 -0.55 16.09 10.08
N GLN A 153 -0.14 15.49 8.96
CA GLN A 153 1.18 15.63 8.33
C GLN A 153 1.08 16.17 6.89
N LEU A 154 0.09 17.04 6.64
CA LEU A 154 -0.30 17.42 5.28
C LEU A 154 0.84 18.02 4.45
N SER A 155 1.72 18.84 5.05
CA SER A 155 2.87 19.43 4.35
C SER A 155 3.85 18.36 3.85
N GLN A 156 4.21 17.41 4.72
CA GLN A 156 5.05 16.27 4.36
C GLN A 156 4.39 15.42 3.27
N MET A 157 3.08 15.19 3.38
CA MET A 157 2.32 14.40 2.41
C MET A 157 2.24 15.07 1.03
N LYS A 158 2.15 16.40 0.97
CA LYS A 158 2.23 17.13 -0.30
C LYS A 158 3.59 16.95 -0.96
N ASN A 159 4.68 17.04 -0.20
CA ASN A 159 6.03 16.81 -0.73
C ASN A 159 6.22 15.40 -1.26
N ILE A 160 5.68 14.39 -0.57
CA ILE A 160 5.71 13.00 -1.04
C ILE A 160 4.81 12.82 -2.27
N ALA A 161 3.63 13.42 -2.29
CA ALA A 161 2.71 13.33 -3.42
C ALA A 161 3.34 13.90 -4.71
N VAL A 162 4.12 14.98 -4.65
CA VAL A 162 4.86 15.50 -5.81
C VAL A 162 5.72 14.41 -6.47
N ILE A 163 6.35 13.55 -5.66
CA ILE A 163 7.18 12.45 -6.17
C ILE A 163 6.28 11.36 -6.77
N PHE A 164 5.24 10.92 -6.07
CA PHE A 164 4.39 9.82 -6.55
C PHE A 164 3.50 10.18 -7.75
N TYR A 165 3.16 11.46 -7.92
CA TYR A 165 2.34 11.93 -9.03
C TYR A 165 3.19 12.21 -10.28
N ASN A 166 4.51 12.39 -10.15
CA ASN A 166 5.39 12.63 -11.28
C ASN A 166 5.67 11.32 -12.06
N PRO A 167 5.29 11.21 -13.35
CA PRO A 167 5.58 10.03 -14.18
C PRO A 167 7.06 9.78 -14.44
N SER A 168 7.91 10.78 -14.22
CA SER A 168 9.37 10.70 -14.42
C SER A 168 10.14 10.45 -13.12
N SER A 169 9.45 10.17 -12.01
CA SER A 169 10.10 9.84 -10.74
C SER A 169 10.92 8.56 -10.83
N THR A 170 12.13 8.61 -10.30
CA THR A 170 13.02 7.45 -10.26
C THR A 170 12.60 6.46 -9.17
N SER A 171 12.99 5.20 -9.33
CA SER A 171 12.78 4.16 -8.30
C SER A 171 13.36 4.56 -6.94
N ASP A 172 14.50 5.25 -6.93
CA ASP A 172 15.18 5.69 -5.70
C ASP A 172 14.40 6.79 -5.00
N ALA A 173 13.87 7.77 -5.75
CA ALA A 173 13.05 8.83 -5.19
C ALA A 173 11.75 8.27 -4.60
N ILE A 174 11.11 7.33 -5.31
CA ILE A 174 9.92 6.61 -4.82
C ILE A 174 10.26 5.81 -3.57
N SER A 175 11.42 5.15 -3.53
CA SER A 175 11.83 4.33 -2.37
C SER A 175 12.11 5.17 -1.13
N GLN A 176 12.81 6.29 -1.26
CA GLN A 176 13.03 7.23 -0.16
C GLN A 176 11.71 7.81 0.37
N ALA A 177 10.79 8.14 -0.54
CA ALA A 177 9.48 8.69 -0.19
C ALA A 177 8.57 7.65 0.48
N GLY A 178 8.52 6.42 -0.06
CA GLY A 178 7.76 5.30 0.49
C GLY A 178 8.27 4.83 1.85
N GLU A 179 9.60 4.78 2.04
CA GLU A 179 10.21 4.46 3.33
C GLU A 179 9.82 5.47 4.42
N LYS A 180 9.84 6.78 4.09
CA LYS A 180 9.34 7.84 4.98
C LYS A 180 7.88 7.64 5.39
N MET A 181 7.01 7.23 4.45
CA MET A 181 5.61 6.95 4.76
C MET A 181 5.45 5.76 5.72
N PHE A 182 6.18 4.66 5.50
CA PHE A 182 6.15 3.52 6.41
C PHE A 182 6.66 3.88 7.81
N LEU A 183 7.77 4.62 7.90
CA LEU A 183 8.30 5.09 9.18
C LEU A 183 7.26 5.92 9.94
N ALA A 184 6.53 6.81 9.26
CA ALA A 184 5.43 7.57 9.86
C ALA A 184 4.28 6.66 10.35
N ILE A 185 3.82 5.70 9.54
CA ILE A 185 2.75 4.75 9.90
C ILE A 185 3.10 3.89 11.13
N TYR A 186 4.39 3.57 11.27
CA TYR A 186 4.93 2.83 12.42
C TYR A 186 5.44 3.74 13.54
N LYS A 187 5.14 5.04 13.49
CA LYS A 187 5.47 6.05 14.51
C LYS A 187 6.95 6.01 14.89
N ALA A 188 7.82 5.88 13.89
CA ALA A 188 9.26 5.92 14.10
C ALA A 188 9.69 7.31 14.61
N PRO A 189 10.76 7.39 15.43
CA PRO A 189 11.37 8.66 15.81
C PRO A 189 11.81 9.47 14.59
N ALA A 190 11.84 10.80 14.71
CA ALA A 190 12.14 11.69 13.58
C ALA A 190 13.54 11.51 12.97
N ASN A 191 14.52 11.09 13.77
CA ASN A 191 15.89 10.79 13.34
C ASN A 191 16.04 9.38 12.73
N GLN A 192 15.01 8.56 12.75
CA GLN A 192 15.04 7.25 12.12
C GLN A 192 14.71 7.38 10.63
N HIS A 193 15.62 6.93 9.78
CA HIS A 193 15.50 7.01 8.32
C HIS A 193 15.58 5.65 7.63
N ASN A 194 15.74 4.57 8.39
CA ASN A 194 15.85 3.21 7.87
C ASN A 194 14.78 2.30 8.49
N LEU A 195 13.92 1.72 7.65
CA LEU A 195 12.81 0.87 8.07
C LEU A 195 13.28 -0.44 8.70
N ASN A 196 14.38 -1.02 8.22
CA ASN A 196 14.95 -2.24 8.79
C ASN A 196 15.52 -1.97 10.19
N ASN A 197 16.19 -0.83 10.41
CA ASN A 197 16.67 -0.43 11.73
C ASN A 197 15.49 -0.24 12.71
N HIS A 198 14.41 0.42 12.26
CA HIS A 198 13.19 0.56 13.07
C HIS A 198 12.54 -0.78 13.38
N ARG A 199 12.46 -1.67 12.38
CA ARG A 199 11.94 -3.04 12.56
C ARG A 199 12.77 -3.83 13.57
N TYR A 200 14.09 -3.73 13.52
CA TYR A 200 14.98 -4.40 14.47
C TYR A 200 14.81 -3.87 15.89
N ALA A 201 14.76 -2.54 16.08
CA ALA A 201 14.47 -1.94 17.37
C ALA A 201 13.09 -2.38 17.92
N ALA A 202 12.07 -2.44 17.07
CA ALA A 202 10.75 -2.95 17.43
C ALA A 202 10.76 -4.44 17.81
N PHE A 203 11.59 -5.24 17.15
CA PHE A 203 11.82 -6.65 17.48
C PHE A 203 12.43 -6.80 18.87
N LEU A 204 13.54 -6.10 19.15
CA LEU A 204 14.19 -6.14 20.47
C LEU A 204 13.24 -5.73 21.60
N LYS A 205 12.42 -4.69 21.37
CA LYS A 205 11.39 -4.25 22.32
C LYS A 205 10.25 -5.27 22.50
N SER A 206 10.00 -6.10 21.49
CA SER A 206 8.96 -7.13 21.55
C SER A 206 9.47 -8.40 22.21
N SER A 207 10.75 -8.77 22.01
CA SER A 207 11.35 -9.97 22.60
C SER A 207 11.49 -9.92 24.11
N THR A 208 11.43 -8.73 24.72
CA THR A 208 11.41 -8.58 26.19
C THR A 208 10.04 -8.81 26.81
N LYS A 209 8.97 -8.98 26.01
CA LYS A 209 7.61 -9.20 26.50
C LYS A 209 7.30 -10.69 26.64
N VAL A 210 6.62 -11.05 27.74
CA VAL A 210 6.16 -12.43 28.03
C VAL A 210 5.26 -13.02 26.95
N LYS A 211 4.48 -12.17 26.26
CA LYS A 211 3.72 -12.52 25.04
C LYS A 211 4.09 -11.54 23.93
N SER A 212 5.08 -11.91 23.12
CA SER A 212 5.49 -11.13 21.96
C SER A 212 4.56 -11.41 20.77
N ASP A 213 3.99 -10.37 20.19
CA ASP A 213 3.24 -10.47 18.93
C ASP A 213 4.10 -9.90 17.80
N LEU A 214 4.87 -10.78 17.15
CA LEU A 214 5.78 -10.40 16.06
C LEU A 214 5.04 -9.94 14.80
N SER A 215 3.72 -10.17 14.70
CA SER A 215 2.91 -9.67 13.58
C SER A 215 2.77 -8.14 13.56
N LEU A 216 3.06 -7.47 14.68
CA LEU A 216 3.02 -6.01 14.82
C LEU A 216 4.28 -5.29 14.34
N LEU A 217 5.33 -6.04 13.97
CA LEU A 217 6.55 -5.45 13.47
C LEU A 217 6.32 -4.77 12.10
N PRO A 218 7.03 -3.66 11.81
CA PRO A 218 7.06 -3.10 10.46
C PRO A 218 7.48 -4.14 9.44
N PRO A 219 7.02 -4.13 8.18
CA PRO A 219 7.52 -5.04 7.15
C PRO A 219 9.05 -4.89 6.96
N THR A 220 9.70 -5.88 6.33
CA THR A 220 11.08 -5.67 5.88
C THR A 220 11.11 -4.59 4.80
N LYS A 221 12.25 -3.91 4.64
CA LYS A 221 12.41 -2.90 3.59
C LYS A 221 12.10 -3.46 2.21
N GLY A 222 12.58 -4.66 1.84
CA GLY A 222 12.30 -5.23 0.51
C GLY A 222 10.83 -5.58 0.29
N ALA A 223 10.10 -6.02 1.32
CA ALA A 223 8.66 -6.25 1.22
C ALA A 223 7.86 -4.94 1.12
N ALA A 224 8.24 -3.96 1.93
CA ALA A 224 7.66 -2.62 1.88
C ALA A 224 7.94 -1.94 0.53
N GLU A 225 9.09 -2.23 -0.07
CA GLU A 225 9.49 -1.72 -1.37
C GLU A 225 8.56 -2.10 -2.51
N GLN A 226 8.21 -3.38 -2.57
CA GLN A 226 7.24 -3.82 -3.56
C GLN A 226 5.87 -3.17 -3.34
N HIS A 227 5.49 -2.84 -2.10
CA HIS A 227 4.25 -2.12 -1.83
C HIS A 227 4.27 -0.70 -2.40
N TRP A 228 5.27 0.13 -2.09
CA TRP A 228 5.27 1.51 -2.58
C TRP A 228 5.52 1.61 -4.10
N PHE A 229 6.16 0.62 -4.71
CA PHE A 229 6.21 0.54 -6.17
C PHE A 229 4.84 0.27 -6.80
N ARG A 230 4.04 -0.64 -6.23
CA ARG A 230 2.66 -0.86 -6.71
C ARG A 230 1.78 0.37 -6.47
N VAL A 231 1.97 1.07 -5.37
CA VAL A 231 1.30 2.36 -5.10
C VAL A 231 1.62 3.37 -6.20
N TYR A 232 2.90 3.53 -6.54
CA TYR A 232 3.31 4.42 -7.64
C TYR A 232 2.67 4.01 -8.96
N LEU A 233 2.76 2.74 -9.35
CA LEU A 233 2.14 2.23 -10.57
C LEU A 233 0.64 2.52 -10.62
N GLN A 234 -0.09 2.28 -9.53
CA GLN A 234 -1.53 2.49 -9.47
C GLN A 234 -1.91 3.96 -9.66
N ILE A 235 -1.20 4.87 -8.98
CA ILE A 235 -1.40 6.32 -9.14
C ILE A 235 -1.15 6.72 -10.60
N GLN A 236 -0.06 6.24 -11.19
CA GLN A 236 0.30 6.56 -12.57
C GLN A 236 -0.74 6.04 -13.57
N GLN A 237 -1.26 4.83 -13.37
CA GLN A 237 -2.35 4.28 -14.20
C GLN A 237 -3.62 5.13 -14.12
N TRP A 238 -4.04 5.55 -12.93
CA TRP A 238 -5.19 6.46 -12.76
C TRP A 238 -4.96 7.84 -13.39
N LEU A 239 -3.72 8.34 -13.35
CA LEU A 239 -3.29 9.54 -14.06
C LEU A 239 -3.12 9.35 -15.57
N ASN A 240 -3.38 8.14 -16.09
CA ASN A 240 -3.28 7.75 -17.50
C ASN A 240 -1.85 7.68 -18.06
N ASN A 241 -0.88 7.40 -17.18
CA ASN A 241 0.50 7.08 -17.53
C ASN A 241 0.68 5.56 -17.56
N GLN A 242 1.07 5.03 -18.71
CA GLN A 242 1.30 3.60 -18.89
C GLN A 242 2.74 3.26 -18.51
N LEU A 243 2.93 2.62 -17.37
CA LEU A 243 4.23 2.16 -16.89
C LEU A 243 4.29 0.62 -16.91
N PRO A 244 5.48 0.03 -17.18
CA PRO A 244 5.67 -1.42 -17.20
C PRO A 244 5.53 -2.01 -15.78
N PRO A 245 4.51 -2.85 -15.49
CA PRO A 245 4.27 -3.36 -14.14
C PRO A 245 5.46 -4.10 -13.51
N GLU A 246 6.28 -4.74 -14.33
CA GLU A 246 7.45 -5.54 -13.94
C GLU A 246 8.55 -4.71 -13.28
N GLN A 247 8.59 -3.40 -13.56
CA GLN A 247 9.49 -2.46 -12.89
C GLN A 247 8.94 -2.00 -11.54
N TRP A 248 7.65 -2.23 -11.27
CA TRP A 248 6.92 -1.58 -10.18
C TRP A 248 6.16 -2.57 -9.29
N GLY A 249 6.84 -3.63 -8.86
CA GLY A 249 6.35 -4.55 -7.82
C GLY A 249 5.39 -5.64 -8.29
N TRP A 250 5.32 -5.88 -9.60
CA TRP A 250 4.64 -7.02 -10.22
C TRP A 250 5.63 -7.91 -10.97
N ALA A 251 5.27 -9.18 -11.15
CA ALA A 251 5.93 -10.13 -12.03
C ALA A 251 4.90 -10.68 -13.02
N ARG A 252 5.36 -11.07 -14.21
CA ARG A 252 4.50 -11.66 -15.24
C ARG A 252 4.73 -13.17 -15.30
N GLY A 253 3.64 -13.94 -15.23
CA GLY A 253 3.66 -15.38 -15.47
C GLY A 253 3.68 -15.71 -16.96
N ASP A 254 3.92 -16.97 -17.29
CA ASP A 254 4.01 -17.45 -18.68
C ASP A 254 2.72 -17.25 -19.49
N ASP A 255 1.57 -17.22 -18.80
CA ASP A 255 0.25 -16.96 -19.36
C ASP A 255 -0.05 -15.45 -19.56
N GLY A 256 0.90 -14.59 -19.20
CA GLY A 256 0.76 -13.14 -19.25
C GLY A 256 0.09 -12.52 -18.01
N SER A 257 -0.38 -13.33 -17.05
CA SER A 257 -0.99 -12.86 -15.80
C SER A 257 0.03 -12.15 -14.91
N LEU A 258 -0.41 -11.13 -14.18
CA LEU A 258 0.42 -10.39 -13.24
C LEU A 258 0.25 -10.93 -11.81
N PHE A 259 1.37 -11.13 -11.13
CA PHE A 259 1.43 -11.55 -9.73
C PHE A 259 2.25 -10.55 -8.91
N PRO A 260 1.83 -10.21 -7.68
CA PRO A 260 2.55 -9.25 -6.87
C PRO A 260 3.89 -9.86 -6.43
N VAL A 261 4.98 -9.12 -6.62
CA VAL A 261 6.27 -9.46 -5.99
C VAL A 261 6.14 -9.19 -4.49
N THR A 262 6.38 -10.21 -3.66
CA THR A 262 6.22 -10.10 -2.21
C THR A 262 7.43 -9.45 -1.56
N THR A 263 8.64 -9.89 -1.91
CA THR A 263 9.93 -9.31 -1.52
C THR A 263 11.01 -9.81 -2.47
N LYS A 264 12.09 -9.05 -2.64
CA LYS A 264 13.34 -9.49 -3.29
C LYS A 264 14.43 -9.83 -2.26
N ASP A 265 14.18 -9.54 -0.99
CA ASP A 265 15.08 -9.91 0.11
C ASP A 265 15.14 -11.45 0.22
N PRO A 266 16.30 -12.03 0.60
CA PRO A 266 16.36 -13.42 0.97
C PRO A 266 15.42 -13.71 2.15
N VAL A 267 14.80 -14.89 2.17
CA VAL A 267 13.82 -15.29 3.20
C VAL A 267 14.44 -15.22 4.60
N PHE A 268 15.73 -15.50 4.70
CA PHE A 268 16.55 -15.36 5.90
C PHE A 268 17.94 -14.86 5.50
N PRO A 269 18.58 -13.98 6.28
CA PRO A 269 20.02 -13.80 6.19
C PRO A 269 20.72 -15.15 6.34
N ASP A 270 21.75 -15.44 5.55
CA ASP A 270 22.50 -16.71 5.64
C ASP A 270 23.02 -16.99 7.05
N THR A 271 23.29 -15.93 7.81
CA THR A 271 23.67 -16.00 9.23
C THR A 271 22.59 -16.57 10.13
N ILE A 272 21.29 -16.38 9.82
CA ILE A 272 20.15 -16.94 10.56
C ILE A 272 19.88 -18.39 10.19
N LEU A 273 20.01 -18.77 8.92
CA LEU A 273 19.92 -20.19 8.52
C LEU A 273 21.00 -21.03 9.21
N ASN A 274 22.16 -20.43 9.47
CA ASN A 274 23.24 -21.05 10.22
C ASN A 274 23.17 -20.78 11.73
N SER A 275 22.23 -19.96 12.23
CA SER A 275 22.26 -19.46 13.61
C SER A 275 22.10 -20.56 14.65
N ILE A 276 23.22 -20.85 15.30
CA ILE A 276 23.27 -21.57 16.57
C ILE A 276 22.85 -20.55 17.63
N PHE A 277 21.66 -20.69 18.22
CA PHE A 277 21.33 -19.94 19.43
C PHE A 277 22.37 -20.25 20.50
N CYS A 278 23.15 -19.25 20.90
CA CYS A 278 24.18 -19.47 21.90
C CYS A 278 23.54 -19.88 23.22
N ARG A 279 23.82 -21.10 23.68
CA ARG A 279 23.39 -21.63 24.99
C ARG A 279 24.52 -21.61 26.01
N CYS A 280 25.59 -20.86 25.75
CA CYS A 280 26.72 -20.80 26.67
C CYS A 280 26.28 -20.10 27.97
N THR A 281 26.43 -20.79 29.10
CA THR A 281 26.12 -20.28 30.44
C THR A 281 27.33 -19.66 31.14
N THR A 282 28.54 -19.93 30.66
CA THR A 282 29.82 -19.52 31.28
C THR A 282 30.70 -18.66 30.35
N GLY A 283 30.08 -17.95 29.39
CA GLY A 283 30.79 -17.14 28.39
C GLY A 283 31.20 -17.90 27.11
N CYS A 284 31.48 -17.15 26.04
CA CYS A 284 31.72 -17.67 24.69
C CYS A 284 33.20 -18.02 24.41
N GLY A 285 33.72 -19.04 25.12
CA GLY A 285 35.08 -19.57 24.92
C GLY A 285 35.27 -20.41 23.64
N GLY A 286 36.42 -21.08 23.49
CA GLY A 286 36.76 -21.87 22.29
C GLY A 286 35.83 -23.05 21.97
N ARG A 287 34.98 -23.46 22.90
CA ARG A 287 33.94 -24.51 22.70
C ARG A 287 32.60 -23.96 22.20
N CYS A 288 32.43 -22.64 22.14
CA CYS A 288 31.19 -22.03 21.69
C CYS A 288 30.93 -22.33 20.21
N GLY A 289 29.77 -22.94 19.91
CA GLY A 289 29.34 -23.24 18.55
C GLY A 289 29.21 -21.97 17.69
N CYS A 290 28.68 -20.89 18.26
CA CYS A 290 28.55 -19.59 17.58
C CYS A 290 29.92 -19.02 17.19
N ARG A 291 30.93 -19.17 18.06
CA ARG A 291 32.31 -18.74 17.77
C ARG A 291 32.95 -19.58 16.67
N LYS A 292 32.79 -20.90 16.72
CA LYS A 292 33.29 -21.81 15.68
C LYS A 292 32.65 -21.56 14.31
N ALA A 293 31.40 -21.12 14.32
CA ALA A 293 30.66 -20.72 13.12
C ALA A 293 30.91 -19.26 12.70
N GLY A 294 31.81 -18.52 13.38
CA GLY A 294 32.16 -17.14 13.01
C GLY A 294 31.07 -16.08 13.28
N MET A 295 30.09 -16.36 14.14
CA MET A 295 28.98 -15.44 14.42
C MET A 295 29.35 -14.36 15.43
N GLN A 296 29.00 -13.12 15.12
CA GLN A 296 29.16 -11.96 16.00
C GLN A 296 28.18 -11.98 17.18
N PHE A 297 28.52 -11.26 18.25
CA PHE A 297 27.63 -11.07 19.39
C PHE A 297 26.33 -10.37 18.98
N SER A 298 25.20 -10.91 19.44
CA SER A 298 23.88 -10.28 19.37
C SER A 298 23.34 -10.12 20.79
N SER A 299 22.65 -9.01 21.05
CA SER A 299 21.93 -8.74 22.31
C SER A 299 20.85 -9.80 22.63
N VAL A 300 20.53 -10.67 21.66
CA VAL A 300 19.61 -11.80 21.82
C VAL A 300 20.27 -13.04 22.46
N CYS A 301 21.59 -13.04 22.74
CA CYS A 301 22.20 -14.09 23.57
C CYS A 301 21.74 -13.97 25.04
N GLY A 302 20.54 -14.47 25.34
CA GLY A 302 19.91 -14.35 26.65
C GLY A 302 20.69 -14.99 27.80
N THR A 303 21.62 -15.92 27.52
CA THR A 303 22.38 -16.63 28.56
C THR A 303 23.79 -16.06 28.77
N CYS A 304 24.29 -15.24 27.85
CA CYS A 304 25.67 -14.76 27.89
C CYS A 304 25.91 -13.62 28.91
N HIS A 305 24.87 -12.96 29.44
CA HIS A 305 24.96 -11.89 30.46
C HIS A 305 26.03 -10.81 30.18
N GLY A 306 26.28 -10.47 28.91
CA GLY A 306 27.30 -9.49 28.52
C GLY A 306 28.76 -10.00 28.48
N ILE A 307 29.02 -11.28 28.77
CA ILE A 307 30.35 -11.90 28.78
C ILE A 307 30.67 -12.58 27.43
N CYS A 308 29.98 -12.17 26.37
CA CYS A 308 30.21 -12.74 25.05
C CYS A 308 31.40 -12.04 24.38
N THR A 309 32.50 -12.75 24.22
CA THR A 309 33.71 -12.24 23.54
C THR A 309 33.64 -12.35 22.01
N ASN A 310 32.46 -12.56 21.41
CA ASN A 310 32.29 -12.64 19.96
C ASN A 310 32.10 -11.24 19.31
N GLY A 311 32.43 -10.14 19.99
CA GLY A 311 32.41 -8.80 19.42
C GLY A 311 33.67 -8.50 18.61
N ALA A 312 33.53 -7.80 17.49
CA ALA A 312 34.64 -6.98 16.98
C ALA A 312 34.87 -5.79 17.95
N PRO A 313 36.04 -5.15 17.95
CA PRO A 313 36.26 -3.92 18.70
C PRO A 313 35.17 -2.91 18.31
N LEU A 314 34.49 -2.33 19.30
CA LEU A 314 33.73 -1.11 19.07
C LEU A 314 34.77 -0.04 18.74
N GLU A 315 34.74 0.52 17.53
CA GLU A 315 35.28 1.87 17.36
C GLU A 315 34.43 2.77 18.27
N GLU A 316 35.07 3.37 19.27
CA GLU A 316 34.44 4.33 20.17
C GLU A 316 34.01 5.54 19.33
N GLU A 317 32.77 5.57 18.87
CA GLU A 317 32.11 6.84 18.55
C GLU A 317 31.87 7.55 19.90
N GLU A 318 32.71 8.54 20.15
CA GLU A 318 32.67 9.44 21.30
C GLU A 318 31.29 10.13 21.34
N PHE A 319 30.40 9.64 22.21
CA PHE A 319 29.17 10.33 22.55
C PHE A 319 29.52 11.51 23.45
N GLU A 320 29.60 12.72 22.88
CA GLU A 320 29.53 13.95 23.67
C GLU A 320 28.14 14.02 24.33
N LEU A 321 28.09 13.71 25.62
CA LEU A 321 26.96 14.01 26.48
C LEU A 321 27.08 15.49 26.87
N ASP A 322 26.32 16.36 26.21
CA ASP A 322 26.10 17.72 26.69
C ASP A 322 25.40 17.65 28.06
N ARG A 323 26.18 17.97 29.10
CA ARG A 323 25.72 18.29 30.45
C ARG A 323 25.83 19.80 30.62
N GLU A 324 24.69 20.50 30.60
CA GLU A 324 24.50 21.77 31.29
C GLU A 324 23.18 21.62 32.08
N VAL A 325 23.24 21.15 33.33
CA VAL A 325 23.32 21.93 34.58
C VAL A 325 22.12 22.87 34.73
N GLU A 326 21.09 22.36 35.42
CA GLU A 326 20.25 23.19 36.27
C GLU A 326 21.13 23.71 37.41
N GLU A 327 21.27 25.04 37.52
CA GLU A 327 21.42 25.68 38.82
C GLU A 327 20.44 26.86 38.94
N SER A 328 19.86 26.88 40.11
CA SER A 328 18.66 27.57 40.56
C SER A 328 18.93 28.93 41.17
N ASN A 329 17.86 29.72 41.28
CA ASN A 329 17.48 30.65 42.36
C ASN A 329 17.49 32.16 42.09
N GLU A 330 16.33 32.74 42.44
CA GLU A 330 16.09 34.03 43.11
C GLU A 330 16.55 35.31 42.38
N ILE A 331 15.61 36.11 41.88
CA ILE A 331 14.79 37.14 42.54
C ILE A 331 13.62 37.50 41.63
#